data_AF-D5P661-F1
#
_entry.id   AF-D5P661-F1
#
_cell.length_a   1.000
_cell.length_b   1.000
_cell.length_c   1.000
_cell.angle_alpha   90.00
_cell.angle_beta   90.00
_cell.angle_gamma   90.00
#
_symmetry.space_group_name_H-M   'P 1'
#
loop_
_entity.id
_entity.type
_entity.pdbx_description
1 polymer ?
#
loop_
_entity_poly.entity_id
_entity_poly.type
_entity_poly.pdbx_seq_one_letter_code
_entity_poly.pdbx_strand_id
1 'polypeptide(L)'
;LRTAPPIVAPQHGATSPVPLYRPPAAGRPSSTAAIVLARSCGHCEVLTEQCRYTFDRLVSRHSHSGPTESLSPAGLFAACGGCAELVASMQPQLAARAGYVVDTARDPATVPMRWRGTRWVLLGHDGWLTELRQDAQSA
;
A
#
# COMPACT_ATOMS: atom_id res chain seq x y z
N LEU A 1 -18.01 -49.39 -23.31
CA LEU A 1 -17.82 -47.93 -23.28
C LEU A 1 -18.24 -47.42 -21.90
N ARG A 2 -17.28 -47.18 -21.01
CA ARG A 2 -17.53 -46.71 -19.62
C ARG A 2 -17.39 -45.19 -19.62
N THR A 3 -18.49 -44.49 -19.38
CA THR A 3 -18.52 -43.03 -19.24
C THR A 3 -18.04 -42.65 -17.84
N ALA A 4 -16.98 -41.84 -17.75
CA ALA A 4 -16.51 -41.28 -16.48
C ALA A 4 -17.43 -40.11 -16.04
N PRO A 5 -17.68 -39.91 -14.74
CA PRO A 5 -18.47 -38.79 -14.26
C PRO A 5 -17.67 -37.47 -14.35
N PRO A 6 -18.34 -36.31 -14.49
CA PRO A 6 -17.67 -35.02 -14.50
C PRO A 6 -17.13 -34.70 -13.10
N ILE A 7 -15.85 -34.33 -13.03
CA ILE A 7 -15.21 -33.77 -11.83
C ILE A 7 -15.78 -32.37 -11.62
N VAL A 8 -16.62 -32.22 -10.59
CA VAL A 8 -17.06 -30.90 -10.13
C VAL A 8 -15.88 -30.22 -9.44
N ALA A 9 -15.34 -29.17 -10.07
CA ALA A 9 -14.32 -28.34 -9.45
C ALA A 9 -14.89 -27.64 -8.20
N PRO A 10 -14.17 -27.60 -7.08
CA PRO A 10 -14.60 -26.89 -5.89
C PRO A 10 -14.68 -25.39 -6.20
N GLN A 11 -15.88 -24.84 -6.08
CA GLN A 11 -16.15 -23.42 -6.20
C GLN A 11 -15.54 -22.73 -4.97
N HIS A 12 -14.35 -22.17 -5.13
CA HIS A 12 -13.73 -21.34 -4.11
C HIS A 12 -14.55 -20.06 -3.99
N GLY A 13 -15.43 -20.01 -3.00
CA GLY A 13 -16.17 -18.82 -2.63
C GLY A 13 -15.18 -17.67 -2.41
N ALA A 14 -15.28 -16.65 -3.24
CA ALA A 14 -14.54 -15.40 -3.12
C ALA A 14 -14.92 -14.75 -1.79
N THR A 15 -14.14 -15.03 -0.75
CA THR A 15 -14.29 -14.38 0.54
C THR A 15 -13.64 -13.02 0.44
N SER A 16 -14.46 -11.98 0.58
CA SER A 16 -14.05 -10.57 0.52
C SER A 16 -12.87 -10.31 1.47
N PRO A 17 -11.86 -9.52 1.06
CA PRO A 17 -10.77 -9.13 1.94
C PRO A 17 -11.34 -8.40 3.16
N VAL A 18 -10.97 -8.87 4.36
CA VAL A 18 -11.42 -8.30 5.62
C VAL A 18 -10.68 -6.97 5.84
N PRO A 19 -11.37 -5.82 5.92
CA PRO A 19 -10.72 -4.56 6.23
C PRO A 19 -10.08 -4.66 7.62
N LEU A 20 -8.83 -4.22 7.74
CA LEU A 20 -8.24 -4.00 9.07
C LEU A 20 -9.01 -2.82 9.70
N TYR A 21 -9.94 -3.15 10.60
CA TYR A 21 -10.67 -2.28 11.53
C TYR A 21 -10.83 -0.79 11.14
N ARG A 22 -12.05 -0.39 10.78
CA ARG A 22 -12.45 1.01 10.54
C ARG A 22 -13.10 1.61 11.80
N PRO A 23 -12.39 2.38 12.65
CA PRO A 23 -13.03 3.14 13.70
C PRO A 23 -14.00 4.19 13.11
N PRO A 24 -15.11 4.49 13.81
CA PRO A 24 -16.07 5.51 13.39
C PRO A 24 -15.39 6.87 13.23
N ALA A 25 -15.79 7.61 12.21
CA ALA A 25 -15.13 8.85 11.78
C ALA A 25 -15.19 9.92 12.88
N ALA A 26 -14.11 10.03 13.68
CA ALA A 26 -13.72 11.31 14.24
C ALA A 26 -13.39 12.25 13.06
N GLY A 27 -13.72 13.54 13.18
CA GLY A 27 -13.73 14.53 12.10
C GLY A 27 -12.63 14.33 11.05
N ARG A 28 -13.03 14.30 9.77
CA ARG A 28 -12.14 13.99 8.65
C ARG A 28 -10.90 14.90 8.73
N PRO A 29 -9.67 14.34 8.80
CA PRO A 29 -8.47 15.17 8.84
C PRO A 29 -8.46 16.07 7.61
N SER A 30 -8.20 17.36 7.81
CA SER A 30 -8.35 18.38 6.77
C SER A 30 -7.21 18.38 5.74
N SER A 31 -6.13 17.64 5.97
CA SER A 31 -4.99 17.55 5.06
C SER A 31 -4.56 16.10 4.80
N THR A 32 -4.05 15.83 3.59
CA THR A 32 -3.50 14.51 3.23
C THR A 32 -2.38 14.08 4.17
N ALA A 33 -1.55 15.03 4.63
CA ALA A 33 -0.50 14.77 5.61
C ALA A 33 -1.04 14.21 6.93
N ALA A 34 -2.12 14.80 7.45
CA ALA A 34 -2.75 14.35 8.70
C ALA A 34 -3.38 12.96 8.53
N ILE A 35 -3.96 12.66 7.36
CA ILE A 35 -4.50 11.33 7.04
C ILE A 35 -3.39 10.26 7.08
N VAL A 36 -2.27 10.52 6.39
CA VAL A 36 -1.13 9.59 6.37
C VAL A 36 -0.49 9.46 7.75
N LEU A 37 -0.41 10.55 8.53
CA LEU A 37 0.06 10.51 9.91
C LEU A 37 -0.82 9.61 10.80
N ALA A 38 -2.14 9.76 10.69
CA ALA A 38 -3.09 8.95 11.44
C ALA A 38 -3.00 7.47 11.04
N ARG A 39 -2.99 7.17 9.74
CA ARG A 39 -2.86 5.80 9.20
C ARG A 39 -1.58 5.11 9.63
N SER A 40 -0.47 5.84 9.61
CA SER A 40 0.84 5.33 9.96
C SER A 40 1.08 5.25 11.47
N CYS A 41 0.18 5.84 12.27
CA CYS A 41 0.32 6.07 13.71
C CYS A 41 1.65 6.75 14.07
N GLY A 42 2.16 7.66 13.22
CA GLY A 42 3.46 8.32 13.43
C GLY A 42 4.69 7.46 13.15
N HIS A 43 4.53 6.30 12.50
CA HIS A 43 5.65 5.38 12.21
C HIS A 43 5.96 5.26 10.72
N CYS A 44 7.18 4.84 10.41
CA CYS A 44 7.55 4.51 9.04
C CYS A 44 6.72 3.34 8.48
N GLU A 45 6.23 3.49 7.25
CA GLU A 45 5.42 2.51 6.52
C GLU A 45 6.27 1.54 5.66
N VAL A 46 7.58 1.76 5.56
CA VAL A 46 8.53 0.91 4.80
C VAL A 46 9.14 -0.18 5.69
N LEU A 47 9.76 0.20 6.81
CA LEU A 47 10.35 -0.69 7.82
C LEU A 47 11.42 -1.65 7.25
N THR A 48 12.49 -1.08 6.68
CA THR A 48 13.72 -1.82 6.34
C THR A 48 14.60 -2.08 7.58
N GLU A 49 15.68 -2.84 7.43
CA GLU A 49 16.58 -3.22 8.54
C GLU A 49 17.16 -2.03 9.32
N GLN A 50 17.39 -0.90 8.64
CA GLN A 50 17.96 0.32 9.24
C GLN A 50 16.88 1.39 9.58
N CYS A 51 15.62 0.99 9.66
CA CYS A 51 14.51 1.89 9.92
C CYS A 51 14.60 2.51 11.33
N ARG A 52 14.30 3.81 11.43
CA ARG A 52 14.22 4.54 12.71
C ARG A 52 12.83 4.52 13.35
N TYR A 53 11.88 3.83 12.73
CA TYR A 53 10.48 3.72 13.16
C TYR A 53 9.71 5.03 13.26
N THR A 54 10.25 6.14 12.77
CA THR A 54 9.65 7.47 12.83
C THR A 54 8.97 7.88 11.51
N PHE A 55 7.98 8.77 11.60
CA PHE A 55 7.50 9.57 10.49
C PHE A 55 8.34 10.83 10.40
N ASP A 56 9.29 10.87 9.45
CA ASP A 56 10.10 12.07 9.20
C ASP A 56 9.60 12.82 7.95
N ARG A 57 9.11 12.08 6.94
CA ARG A 57 8.77 12.60 5.62
C ARG A 57 7.52 11.94 5.04
N LEU A 58 6.78 12.71 4.25
CA LEU A 58 5.81 12.20 3.28
C LEU A 58 6.51 11.95 1.96
N VAL A 59 6.40 10.72 1.45
CA VAL A 59 7.04 10.31 0.21
C VAL A 59 5.98 10.03 -0.85
N SER A 60 6.13 10.67 -2.02
CA SER A 60 5.30 10.45 -3.19
C SER A 60 5.61 9.11 -3.83
N ARG A 61 4.56 8.39 -4.22
CA ARG A 61 4.66 7.17 -5.03
C ARG A 61 4.80 7.49 -6.52
N HIS A 62 4.52 8.70 -6.98
CA HIS A 62 4.61 9.00 -8.42
C HIS A 62 6.04 9.38 -8.82
N SER A 63 6.59 8.68 -9.82
CA SER A 63 7.96 8.85 -10.34
C SER A 63 8.24 10.26 -10.88
N HIS A 64 7.19 11.02 -11.21
CA HIS A 64 7.21 12.43 -11.55
C HIS A 64 6.05 13.07 -10.80
N SER A 65 6.32 13.86 -9.78
CA SER A 65 5.27 14.66 -9.16
C SER A 65 5.64 16.14 -9.23
N GLY A 66 4.71 16.93 -9.78
CA GLY A 66 4.59 18.35 -9.47
C GLY A 66 4.23 18.54 -7.98
N PRO A 67 3.69 19.71 -7.59
CA PRO A 67 3.48 20.03 -6.17
C PRO A 67 2.71 18.94 -5.42
N THR A 68 3.30 18.46 -4.30
CA THR A 68 2.79 17.38 -3.44
C THR A 68 1.38 17.66 -2.89
N GLU A 69 0.95 18.91 -2.91
CA GLU A 69 -0.32 19.39 -2.34
C GLU A 69 -1.57 18.82 -3.02
N SER A 70 -1.47 18.28 -4.25
CA SER A 70 -2.60 17.67 -4.97
C SER A 70 -2.62 16.14 -4.94
N LEU A 71 -1.70 15.52 -4.19
CA LEU A 71 -1.64 14.06 -4.10
C LEU A 71 -2.65 13.52 -3.09
N SER A 72 -3.40 12.50 -3.50
CA SER A 72 -4.29 11.77 -2.60
C SER A 72 -3.48 10.94 -1.58
N PRO A 73 -4.06 10.59 -0.41
CA PRO A 73 -3.42 9.71 0.58
C PRO A 73 -2.93 8.37 0.03
N ALA A 74 -3.52 7.88 -1.06
CA ALA A 74 -3.11 6.65 -1.74
C ALA A 74 -1.74 6.78 -2.42
N GLY A 75 -1.42 7.99 -2.90
CA GLY A 75 -0.18 8.31 -3.59
C GLY A 75 0.97 8.69 -2.66
N LEU A 76 0.77 8.59 -1.33
CA LEU A 76 1.75 9.02 -0.33
C LEU A 76 1.93 7.95 0.74
N PHE A 77 3.16 7.84 1.26
CA PHE A 77 3.46 7.00 2.42
C PHE A 77 4.41 7.71 3.40
N ALA A 78 4.34 7.30 4.67
CA ALA A 78 5.22 7.82 5.71
C ALA A 78 6.56 7.07 5.71
N ALA A 79 7.66 7.80 5.77
CA ALA A 79 8.98 7.21 5.92
C ALA A 79 9.86 7.98 6.91
N CYS A 80 10.74 7.25 7.59
CA CYS A 80 11.90 7.88 8.21
C CYS A 80 12.90 8.29 7.11
N GLY A 81 13.82 9.20 7.44
CA GLY A 81 14.81 9.69 6.48
C GLY A 81 15.61 8.58 5.81
N GLY A 82 16.07 7.58 6.58
CA GLY A 82 16.83 6.45 6.04
C GLY A 82 16.02 5.60 5.05
N CYS A 83 14.76 5.30 5.35
CA CYS A 83 13.91 4.54 4.43
C CYS A 83 13.53 5.37 3.18
N ALA A 84 13.36 6.68 3.31
CA ALA A 84 13.07 7.56 2.17
C ALA A 84 14.25 7.58 1.18
N GLU A 85 15.48 7.77 1.67
CA GLU A 85 16.69 7.74 0.82
C GLU A 85 16.91 6.35 0.19
N LEU A 86 16.70 5.28 0.97
CA LEU A 86 16.82 3.91 0.47
C LEU A 86 15.85 3.67 -0.70
N VAL A 87 14.58 4.07 -0.56
CA VAL A 87 13.59 3.95 -1.64
C VAL A 87 13.97 4.81 -2.85
N ALA A 88 14.46 6.03 -2.64
CA ALA A 88 14.88 6.92 -3.72
C ALA A 88 16.07 6.35 -4.52
N SER A 89 16.99 5.65 -3.86
CA SER A 89 18.13 4.97 -4.50
C SER A 89 17.80 3.57 -5.04
N MET A 90 16.61 3.05 -4.79
CA MET A 90 16.22 1.69 -5.15
C MET A 90 16.14 1.54 -6.67
N GLN A 91 16.51 0.37 -7.19
CA GLN A 91 16.31 0.07 -8.61
C GLN A 91 14.83 0.28 -8.98
N PRO A 92 14.51 1.04 -10.05
CA PRO A 92 13.14 1.41 -10.37
C PRO A 92 12.18 0.21 -10.47
N GLN A 93 12.64 -0.90 -11.03
CA GLN A 93 11.85 -2.13 -11.15
C GLN A 93 11.54 -2.73 -9.78
N LEU A 94 12.48 -2.69 -8.83
CA LEU A 94 12.28 -3.18 -7.47
C LEU A 94 11.33 -2.27 -6.69
N ALA A 95 11.49 -0.95 -6.82
CA ALA A 95 10.62 0.03 -6.18
C ALA A 95 9.18 -0.07 -6.70
N ALA A 96 9.00 -0.27 -8.00
CA ALA A 96 7.71 -0.52 -8.63
C ALA A 96 7.09 -1.85 -8.19
N ARG A 97 7.88 -2.94 -8.16
CA ARG A 97 7.42 -4.25 -7.67
C ARG A 97 7.00 -4.20 -6.20
N ALA A 98 7.70 -3.42 -5.38
CA ALA A 98 7.35 -3.18 -3.98
C ALA A 98 6.20 -2.18 -3.80
N GLY A 99 5.75 -1.53 -4.87
CA GLY A 99 4.68 -0.54 -4.86
C GLY A 99 5.06 0.81 -4.27
N TYR A 100 6.33 1.08 -4.02
CA TYR A 100 6.81 2.39 -3.55
C TYR A 100 6.83 3.43 -4.66
N VAL A 101 6.89 2.97 -5.93
CA VAL A 101 6.81 3.81 -7.12
C VAL A 101 5.67 3.32 -8.01
N VAL A 102 4.88 4.25 -8.53
CA VAL A 102 3.70 4.05 -9.35
C VAL A 102 3.79 4.97 -10.56
N ASP A 103 3.51 4.41 -11.74
CA ASP A 103 3.41 5.16 -12.97
C ASP A 103 2.26 6.19 -12.88
N THR A 104 2.47 7.41 -13.39
CA THR A 104 1.47 8.49 -13.34
C THR A 104 0.16 8.18 -14.04
N ALA A 105 0.13 7.22 -14.97
CA ALA A 105 -1.09 6.77 -15.65
C ALA A 105 -1.91 5.76 -14.82
N ARG A 106 -1.36 5.23 -13.71
CA ARG A 106 -2.05 4.27 -12.84
C ARG A 106 -2.58 4.95 -11.59
N ASP A 107 -3.76 4.53 -11.17
CA ASP A 107 -4.30 4.92 -9.87
C ASP A 107 -3.49 4.25 -8.74
N PRO A 108 -2.81 5.02 -7.86
CA PRO A 108 -2.03 4.47 -6.76
C PRO A 108 -2.88 3.67 -5.75
N ALA A 109 -4.19 3.89 -5.68
CA ALA A 109 -5.09 3.13 -4.80
C ALA A 109 -5.29 1.68 -5.26
N THR A 110 -4.99 1.39 -6.52
CA THR A 110 -5.08 0.04 -7.12
C THR A 110 -3.75 -0.72 -7.08
N VAL A 111 -2.65 -0.08 -6.72
CA VAL A 111 -1.31 -0.68 -6.72
C VAL A 111 -0.92 -1.13 -5.31
N PRO A 112 -0.70 -2.44 -5.07
CA PRO A 112 -0.24 -2.95 -3.79
C PRO A 112 1.10 -2.35 -3.37
N MET A 113 1.25 -2.02 -2.09
CA MET A 113 2.50 -1.58 -1.48
C MET A 113 2.97 -2.59 -0.44
N ARG A 114 4.27 -2.88 -0.41
CA ARG A 114 4.88 -3.61 0.69
C ARG A 114 4.90 -2.71 1.92
N TRP A 115 4.06 -3.02 2.89
CA TRP A 115 3.89 -2.25 4.10
C TRP A 115 4.61 -2.91 5.28
N ARG A 116 5.42 -2.12 5.97
CA ARG A 116 6.19 -2.50 7.15
C ARG A 116 6.97 -3.81 6.95
N GLY A 117 7.59 -3.95 5.78
CA GLY A 117 8.42 -5.09 5.37
C GLY A 117 7.71 -6.44 5.19
N THR A 118 6.48 -6.60 5.68
CA THR A 118 5.88 -7.93 5.88
C THR A 118 4.56 -8.11 5.14
N ARG A 119 3.75 -7.06 5.01
CA ARG A 119 2.39 -7.15 4.47
C ARG A 119 2.28 -6.51 3.10
N TRP A 120 1.33 -6.97 2.31
CA TRP A 120 0.91 -6.26 1.10
C TRP A 120 -0.41 -5.57 1.38
N VAL A 121 -0.50 -4.27 1.07
CA VAL A 121 -1.72 -3.49 1.33
C VAL A 121 -2.06 -2.62 0.12
N LEU A 122 -3.34 -2.31 -0.04
CA LEU A 122 -3.80 -1.19 -0.86
C LEU A 122 -3.96 0.05 0.03
N LEU A 123 -3.51 1.21 -0.47
CA LEU A 123 -3.67 2.50 0.18
C LEU A 123 -4.89 3.20 -0.43
N GLY A 124 -5.98 3.36 0.31
CA GLY A 124 -7.18 4.04 -0.18
C GLY A 124 -7.00 5.55 -0.30
N HIS A 125 -7.75 6.20 -1.20
CA HIS A 125 -7.80 7.67 -1.30
C HIS A 125 -8.36 8.34 -0.05
N ASP A 126 -9.05 7.58 0.78
CA ASP A 126 -9.57 8.00 2.08
C ASP A 126 -8.58 7.76 3.23
N GLY A 127 -7.39 7.22 2.94
CA GLY A 127 -6.36 6.94 3.93
C GLY A 127 -6.47 5.57 4.61
N TRP A 128 -7.38 4.71 4.17
CA TRP A 128 -7.51 3.37 4.76
C TRP A 128 -6.52 2.37 4.16
N LEU A 129 -6.22 1.33 4.94
CA LEU A 129 -5.39 0.21 4.53
C LEU A 129 -6.26 -1.03 4.33
N THR A 130 -6.16 -1.64 3.16
CA THR A 130 -6.77 -2.96 2.89
C THR A 130 -5.65 -3.97 2.72
N GLU A 131 -5.54 -4.93 3.63
CA GLU A 131 -4.54 -6.00 3.53
C GLU A 131 -4.92 -7.00 2.43
N LEU A 132 -3.93 -7.35 1.61
CA LEU A 132 -4.06 -8.37 0.58
C LEU A 132 -3.55 -9.70 1.13
N ARG A 133 -4.37 -10.74 1.05
CA ARG A 133 -3.95 -12.09 1.46
C ARG A 133 -2.80 -12.58 0.57
N GLN A 134 -1.77 -13.15 1.20
CA GLN A 134 -0.56 -13.65 0.53
C GLN A 134 -0.82 -14.77 -0.50
N ASP A 135 -1.98 -15.41 -0.46
CA ASP A 135 -2.37 -16.53 -1.35
C ASP A 135 -2.65 -16.11 -2.80
N ALA A 136 -2.74 -14.80 -3.08
CA ALA A 136 -3.19 -14.26 -4.37
C ALA A 136 -2.08 -13.93 -5.39
N GLN A 137 -0.81 -14.25 -5.10
CA GLN A 137 0.33 -13.84 -5.96
C GLN A 137 1.06 -15.00 -6.66
N SER A 138 0.50 -16.21 -6.66
CA SER A 138 1.02 -17.36 -7.41
C SER A 138 0.21 -17.63 -8.68
N ALA A 139 0.07 -16.63 -9.56
CA ALA A 139 -0.52 -16.79 -10.89
C ALA A 139 0.20 -15.90 -11.90
#